data_AF-W8XY93-F1
#
_entry.id   AF-W8XY93-F1
#
_cell.length_a   1.000
_cell.length_b   1.000
_cell.length_c   1.000
_cell.angle_alpha   90.00
_cell.angle_beta   90.00
_cell.angle_gamma   90.00
#
_symmetry.space_group_name_H-M   'P 1'
#
loop_
_entity.id
_entity.type
_entity.pdbx_description
1 polymer ?
#
loop_
_entity_poly.entity_id
_entity_poly.type
_entity_poly.pdbx_seq_one_letter_code
_entity_poly.pdbx_strand_id
1 'polypeptide(L)'
;MFVTGDKTLKKDKEALQAFLRGTKKGYDFMKKNPDEALNILLNHQEKENFPLVPEVEKESMKILLEKMETKDEPFLSDSKESWEKQNKWLKDKGMTKETVPADELFENILK
;
A
#
# COMPACT_ATOMS: atom_id res chain seq x y z
N MET A 1 0.41 -0.87 1.62
CA MET A 1 1.68 -1.19 2.32
C MET A 1 2.80 -1.29 1.30
N PHE A 2 3.94 -0.68 1.58
CA PHE A 2 5.18 -0.84 0.82
C PHE A 2 6.18 -1.58 1.71
N VAL A 3 6.90 -2.57 1.17
CA VAL A 3 7.84 -3.38 1.93
C VAL A 3 9.23 -3.28 1.30
N THR A 4 10.25 -3.14 2.13
CA THR A 4 11.66 -3.15 1.73
C THR A 4 12.49 -3.87 2.80
N GLY A 5 13.67 -4.36 2.45
CA GLY A 5 14.57 -5.00 3.42
C GLY A 5 15.33 -3.97 4.26
N ASP A 6 15.65 -4.31 5.52
CA ASP A 6 16.36 -3.42 6.45
C ASP A 6 17.67 -2.87 5.89
N LYS A 7 18.40 -3.68 5.11
CA LYS A 7 19.66 -3.25 4.48
C LYS A 7 19.41 -2.14 3.47
N THR A 8 18.36 -2.25 2.67
CA THR A 8 17.96 -1.24 1.68
C THR A 8 17.41 -0.01 2.37
N LEU A 9 16.58 -0.17 3.41
CA LEU A 9 16.08 0.94 4.21
C LEU A 9 17.21 1.78 4.80
N LYS A 10 18.27 1.14 5.31
CA LYS A 10 19.43 1.83 5.89
C LYS A 10 20.32 2.51 4.85
N LYS A 11 20.53 1.88 3.69
CA LYS A 11 21.48 2.37 2.67
C LYS A 11 20.86 3.37 1.70
N ASP A 12 19.63 3.11 1.27
CA ASP A 12 19.00 3.79 0.13
C ASP A 12 17.73 4.54 0.55
N LYS A 13 17.66 4.99 1.81
CA LYS A 13 16.47 5.64 2.39
C LYS A 13 15.96 6.79 1.51
N GLU A 14 16.84 7.65 1.02
CA GLU A 14 16.46 8.79 0.19
C GLU A 14 15.80 8.36 -1.14
N ALA A 15 16.32 7.30 -1.76
CA ALA A 15 15.75 6.74 -2.98
C ALA A 15 14.36 6.14 -2.72
N LEU A 16 14.19 5.44 -1.60
CA LEU A 16 12.88 4.92 -1.18
C LEU A 16 11.88 6.05 -0.91
N GLN A 17 12.32 7.13 -0.26
CA GLN A 17 11.47 8.30 -0.05
C GLN A 17 11.08 8.98 -1.37
N ALA A 18 12.02 9.09 -2.32
CA ALA A 18 11.74 9.62 -3.66
C ALA A 18 10.73 8.74 -4.41
N PHE A 19 10.89 7.42 -4.33
CA PHE A 19 9.95 6.45 -4.88
C PHE A 19 8.55 6.64 -4.29
N LEU A 20 8.43 6.69 -2.95
CA LEU A 20 7.14 6.85 -2.28
C LEU A 20 6.48 8.20 -2.57
N ARG A 21 7.24 9.29 -2.73
CA ARG A 21 6.70 10.57 -3.21
C ARG A 21 6.15 10.45 -4.63
N GLY A 22 6.83 9.71 -5.52
CA GLY A 22 6.33 9.38 -6.86
C GLY A 22 5.04 8.58 -6.81
N THR A 23 5.00 7.52 -6.00
CA THR A 23 3.81 6.68 -5.78
C THR A 23 2.64 7.49 -5.24
N LYS A 24 2.87 8.37 -4.26
CA LYS A 24 1.84 9.28 -3.74
C LYS A 24 1.29 10.20 -4.82
N LYS A 25 2.14 10.77 -5.69
CA LYS A 25 1.66 11.58 -6.83
C LYS A 25 0.79 10.78 -7.79
N GLY A 26 1.14 9.52 -8.06
CA GLY A 26 0.33 8.61 -8.86
C GLY A 26 -1.04 8.33 -8.22
N TYR A 27 -1.07 8.07 -6.92
CA TYR A 27 -2.32 7.90 -6.17
C TYR A 27 -3.18 9.17 -6.18
N ASP A 28 -2.59 10.33 -5.91
CA ASP A 28 -3.28 11.63 -5.95
C ASP A 28 -3.84 11.94 -7.35
N PHE A 29 -3.12 11.54 -8.41
CA PHE A 29 -3.60 11.63 -9.79
C PHE A 29 -4.80 10.69 -10.02
N MET A 30 -4.71 9.44 -9.59
CA MET A 30 -5.78 8.45 -9.70
C MET A 30 -7.06 8.91 -8.99
N LYS A 31 -6.95 9.48 -7.79
CA LYS A 31 -8.09 10.06 -7.07
C LYS A 31 -8.78 11.18 -7.84
N LYS A 32 -8.01 12.04 -8.51
CA LYS A 32 -8.53 13.19 -9.26
C LYS A 32 -9.06 12.80 -10.64
N ASN A 33 -8.49 11.78 -11.25
CA ASN A 33 -8.75 11.36 -12.63
C ASN A 33 -8.94 9.83 -12.72
N PRO A 34 -9.96 9.25 -12.07
CA PRO A 34 -10.09 7.80 -11.93
C PRO A 34 -10.23 7.07 -13.27
N ASP A 35 -11.04 7.58 -14.20
CA ASP A 35 -11.20 6.95 -15.53
C ASP A 35 -9.90 7.00 -16.35
N GLU A 36 -9.14 8.09 -16.26
CA GLU A 36 -7.85 8.22 -16.96
C GLU A 36 -6.80 7.28 -16.37
N ALA A 37 -6.72 7.19 -15.03
CA ALA A 37 -5.84 6.26 -14.35
C ALA A 37 -6.20 4.79 -14.66
N LEU A 38 -7.49 4.46 -14.74
CA LEU A 38 -7.95 3.14 -15.15
C LEU A 38 -7.53 2.81 -16.58
N ASN A 39 -7.66 3.76 -17.50
CA ASN A 39 -7.21 3.56 -18.88
C ASN A 39 -5.70 3.31 -18.96
N ILE A 40 -4.90 4.00 -18.14
CA ILE A 40 -3.45 3.73 -18.04
C ILE A 40 -3.21 2.29 -17.60
N LEU A 41 -3.91 1.80 -16.56
CA LEU A 41 -3.81 0.41 -16.10
C LEU A 41 -4.18 -0.58 -17.22
N LEU A 42 -5.33 -0.40 -17.86
CA LEU A 42 -5.80 -1.30 -18.92
C LEU A 42 -4.87 -1.32 -20.14
N ASN A 43 -4.20 -0.21 -20.45
CA ASN A 43 -3.21 -0.16 -21.52
C ASN A 43 -1.90 -0.89 -21.19
N HIS A 44 -1.55 -1.00 -19.90
CA HIS A 44 -0.31 -1.63 -19.41
C HIS A 44 -0.52 -3.00 -18.74
N GLN A 45 -1.73 -3.56 -18.83
CA GLN A 45 -2.05 -4.86 -18.23
C GLN A 45 -1.26 -6.01 -18.88
N GLU A 46 -1.08 -7.10 -18.13
CA GLU A 46 -0.50 -8.34 -18.65
C GLU A 46 -1.59 -9.14 -19.37
N LYS A 47 -1.76 -8.89 -20.68
CA LYS A 47 -2.90 -9.38 -21.45
C LYS A 47 -2.91 -10.89 -21.67
N GLU A 48 -1.74 -11.54 -21.63
CA GLU A 48 -1.65 -12.95 -22.02
C GLU A 48 -2.10 -13.89 -20.90
N ASN A 49 -1.70 -13.59 -19.66
CA ASN A 49 -1.96 -14.45 -18.51
C ASN A 49 -2.93 -13.82 -17.50
N PHE A 50 -3.12 -12.50 -17.52
CA PHE A 50 -4.02 -11.81 -16.59
C PHE A 50 -4.85 -10.69 -17.25
N PRO A 51 -5.69 -11.03 -18.27
CA PRO A 51 -6.53 -10.05 -18.93
C PRO A 51 -7.56 -9.47 -17.96
N LEU A 52 -7.59 -8.14 -17.90
CA LEU A 52 -8.50 -7.35 -17.09
C LEU A 52 -9.78 -7.01 -17.86
N VAL A 53 -10.91 -7.05 -17.16
CA VAL A 53 -12.22 -6.69 -17.71
C VAL A 53 -12.55 -5.25 -17.31
N PRO A 54 -12.71 -4.30 -18.25
CA PRO A 54 -12.84 -2.87 -17.93
C PRO A 54 -13.92 -2.53 -16.90
N GLU A 55 -15.10 -3.13 -17.00
CA GLU A 55 -16.20 -2.87 -16.06
C GLU A 55 -15.93 -3.44 -14.66
N VAL A 56 -15.22 -4.58 -14.58
CA VAL A 56 -14.81 -5.18 -13.30
C VAL A 56 -13.75 -4.29 -12.64
N GLU A 57 -12.77 -3.81 -13.41
CA GLU A 57 -11.72 -2.92 -12.90
C GLU A 57 -12.26 -1.55 -12.48
N LYS A 58 -13.28 -1.05 -13.18
CA LYS A 58 -13.96 0.19 -12.79
C LYS A 58 -14.63 0.06 -11.44
N GLU A 59 -15.30 -1.06 -11.17
CA GLU A 59 -15.93 -1.31 -9.87
C GLU A 59 -14.88 -1.58 -8.78
N SER A 60 -13.84 -2.35 -9.10
CA SER A 60 -12.68 -2.57 -8.23
C SER A 60 -12.04 -1.26 -7.79
N MET A 61 -11.78 -0.34 -8.72
CA MET A 61 -11.15 0.95 -8.42
C MET A 61 -11.97 1.80 -7.46
N LYS A 62 -13.30 1.83 -7.58
CA LYS A 62 -14.17 2.56 -6.63
C LYS A 62 -14.00 2.03 -5.21
N ILE A 63 -14.08 0.70 -5.05
CA ILE A 63 -13.93 0.02 -3.76
C ILE A 63 -12.54 0.29 -3.18
N LEU A 64 -11.51 0.24 -4.01
CA LEU A 64 -10.14 0.44 -3.57
C LEU A 64 -9.87 1.90 -3.16
N LEU A 65 -10.40 2.89 -3.89
CA LEU A 65 -10.22 4.31 -3.56
C LEU A 65 -10.74 4.65 -2.15
N GLU A 66 -11.83 4.02 -1.71
CA GLU A 66 -12.39 4.16 -0.35
C GLU A 66 -11.55 3.48 0.74
N LYS A 67 -10.76 2.46 0.38
CA LYS A 67 -9.99 1.63 1.32
C LYS A 67 -8.51 1.99 1.39
N MET A 68 -7.98 2.65 0.36
CA MET A 68 -6.56 2.99 0.27
C MET A 68 -6.13 4.12 1.22
N GLU A 69 -7.07 4.93 1.67
CA GLU A 69 -6.86 5.89 2.76
C GLU A 69 -8.18 6.17 3.46
N THR A 70 -8.09 6.64 4.70
CA THR A 70 -9.24 7.14 5.45
C THR A 70 -8.95 8.56 5.95
N LYS A 71 -9.91 9.17 6.64
CA LYS A 71 -9.72 10.47 7.28
C LYS A 71 -8.55 10.46 8.28
N ASP A 72 -8.36 9.34 8.96
CA ASP A 72 -7.40 9.20 10.06
C ASP A 72 -6.14 8.44 9.64
N GLU A 73 -6.14 7.80 8.46
CA GLU A 73 -5.02 7.04 7.91
C GLU A 73 -4.74 7.47 6.45
N PRO A 74 -3.84 8.44 6.24
CA PRO A 74 -3.40 8.84 4.91
C PRO A 74 -2.83 7.68 4.08
N PHE A 75 -2.88 7.78 2.76
CA PHE A 75 -2.27 6.81 1.85
C PHE A 75 -0.81 6.49 2.22
N LEU A 76 -0.49 5.20 2.32
CA LEU A 76 0.82 4.66 2.71
C LEU A 76 1.31 5.06 4.11
N SER A 77 0.42 5.48 5.00
CA SER A 77 0.73 5.58 6.43
C SER A 77 0.41 4.29 7.16
N ASP A 78 1.22 3.99 8.17
CA ASP A 78 1.03 2.87 9.09
C ASP A 78 0.95 3.41 10.54
N SER A 79 0.20 2.71 11.39
CA SER A 79 0.05 3.06 12.80
C SER A 79 0.50 1.93 13.72
N LYS A 80 1.11 2.31 14.86
CA LYS A 80 1.56 1.36 15.88
C LYS A 80 0.44 0.48 16.40
N GLU A 81 -0.72 1.08 16.66
CA GLU A 81 -1.91 0.38 17.15
C GLU A 81 -2.38 -0.72 16.18
N SER A 82 -2.38 -0.45 14.87
CA SER A 82 -2.79 -1.43 13.86
C SER A 82 -1.87 -2.67 13.88
N TRP A 83 -0.55 -2.46 13.91
CA TRP A 83 0.44 -3.54 13.98
C TRP A 83 0.36 -4.33 15.28
N GLU A 84 0.22 -3.67 16.43
CA GLU A 84 0.08 -4.34 17.73
C GLU A 84 -1.19 -5.19 17.80
N LYS A 85 -2.31 -4.67 17.29
CA LYS A 85 -3.59 -5.38 17.20
C LYS A 85 -3.47 -6.62 16.32
N GLN A 86 -2.85 -6.50 15.15
CA GLN A 86 -2.66 -7.61 14.21
C GLN A 86 -1.77 -8.70 14.81
N ASN A 87 -0.64 -8.32 15.43
CA ASN A 87 0.28 -9.25 16.07
C ASN A 87 -0.38 -10.02 17.22
N LYS A 88 -1.14 -9.30 18.07
CA LYS A 88 -1.89 -9.92 19.15
C LYS A 88 -2.90 -10.93 18.59
N TRP A 89 -3.63 -10.55 17.54
CA TRP A 89 -4.59 -11.45 16.90
C TRP A 89 -3.92 -12.72 16.34
N LEU A 90 -2.77 -12.59 15.66
CA LEU A 90 -2.02 -13.74 15.15
C LEU A 90 -1.56 -14.69 16.27
N LYS A 91 -1.06 -14.14 17.37
CA LYS A 91 -0.67 -14.92 18.55
C LYS A 91 -1.87 -15.62 19.21
N ASP A 92 -2.97 -14.90 19.40
CA ASP A 92 -4.20 -15.44 19.99
C ASP A 92 -4.81 -16.56 19.13
N LYS A 93 -4.59 -16.53 17.80
CA LYS A 93 -4.98 -17.59 16.87
C LYS A 93 -3.96 -18.72 16.75
N GLY A 94 -2.86 -18.68 17.49
CA GLY A 94 -1.80 -19.69 17.45
C GLY A 94 -1.01 -19.71 16.14
N MET A 95 -1.12 -18.66 15.31
CA MET A 95 -0.37 -18.53 14.06
C MET A 95 1.08 -18.13 14.31
N THR A 96 1.35 -17.44 15.41
CA THR A 96 2.70 -17.10 15.87
C THR A 96 2.89 -17.49 17.33
N LYS A 97 4.15 -17.80 17.70
CA LYS A 97 4.52 -18.10 19.09
C LYS A 97 4.67 -16.83 19.92
N GLU A 98 5.12 -15.76 19.27
CA GLU A 98 5.48 -14.49 19.91
C GLU A 98 4.91 -13.31 19.10
N THR A 99 4.91 -12.13 19.73
CA THR A 99 4.59 -10.85 19.10
C THR A 99 5.88 -10.08 18.86
N VAL A 100 5.96 -9.37 17.73
CA VAL A 100 7.08 -8.47 17.42
C VAL A 100 6.68 -7.03 17.82
N PRO A 101 7.58 -6.22 18.39
CA PRO A 101 7.31 -4.81 18.62
C PRO A 101 6.97 -4.09 17.32
N ALA A 102 5.93 -3.26 17.32
CA ALA A 102 5.48 -2.58 16.11
C ALA A 102 6.55 -1.68 15.47
N ASP A 103 7.41 -1.06 16.29
CA ASP A 103 8.51 -0.20 15.83
C ASP A 103 9.61 -0.99 15.08
N GLU A 104 9.59 -2.33 15.14
CA GLU A 104 10.45 -3.21 14.33
C GLU A 104 9.77 -3.67 13.02
N LEU A 105 8.46 -3.45 12.88
CA LEU A 105 7.66 -3.92 11.75
C LEU A 105 7.41 -2.86 10.68
N PHE A 106 7.43 -1.58 11.05
CA PHE A 106 7.21 -0.50 10.09
C PHE A 106 7.99 0.77 10.47
N GLU A 107 8.29 1.57 9.45
CA GLU A 107 8.76 2.95 9.61
C GLU A 107 8.04 3.83 8.58
N ASN A 108 7.35 4.88 9.05
CA ASN A 108 6.78 5.90 8.18
C ASN A 108 7.89 6.80 7.60
N ILE A 109 8.35 6.48 6.40
CA ILE A 109 9.42 7.22 5.74
C ILE A 109 8.93 8.22 4.68
N LEU A 110 7.66 8.18 4.28
CA LEU A 110 7.09 9.15 3.36
C LEU A 110 7.07 10.54 4.03
N LYS A 111 7.89 11.44 3.50
CA LYS A 111 8.02 12.84 3.90
C LYS A 111 7.64 13.76 2.75
#